data_AF-A0A1F6B0W4-F1
#
_entry.id   AF-A0A1F6B0W4-F1
#
_cell.length_a   1.000
_cell.length_b   1.000
_cell.length_c   1.000
_cell.angle_alpha   90.00
_cell.angle_beta   90.00
_cell.angle_gamma   90.00
#
_symmetry.space_group_name_H-M   'P 1'
#
loop_
_entity.id
_entity.type
_entity.pdbx_description
1 polymer ?
#
loop_
_entity_poly.entity_id
_entity_poly.type
_entity_poly.pdbx_seq_one_letter_code
_entity_poly.pdbx_strand_id
1 'polypeptide(L)'
;MKTWQKLKKHPELWTRYFVREKVLTAIRRFFLDRAFHEIEAPYLTPELPPESYLEVFETTLLTRDRKPLRAFLPTSPEPFIKKLLVAGIGNCFSIPKSFRNTENRSKTHNPEFTILEWYRVQADYTDIMKDCEELLVFINTYLQRMTDTQRTKRPTELIYQGKKVNLAAPWERISVSEAFSRYAAVDLPNTLTLDKLAPIAQKKGYTVGPDDMWEELFHQIFLNEIEPRLGRGKPTIIYDYPASQAALSRKKESDPRFAERFEFYIEGLELGDAYSELTNWKEQQERFEEETKERRRLGKIDHPVDRDFIDALKAGMPKAGGIAVGVDRLIMLLADVTDIADTLFFP
;
A
#
# COMPACT_ATOMS: atom_id res chain seq x y z
N MET A 1 -6.38 -19.49 22.70
CA MET A 1 -5.93 -20.79 22.16
C MET A 1 -4.98 -20.51 21.00
N LYS A 2 -3.79 -21.13 20.94
CA LYS A 2 -2.83 -20.90 19.85
C LYS A 2 -3.41 -21.36 18.50
N THR A 3 -3.00 -20.77 17.38
CA THR A 3 -3.56 -21.08 16.04
C THR A 3 -3.53 -22.57 15.72
N TRP A 4 -2.40 -23.25 15.95
CA TRP A 4 -2.30 -24.69 15.69
C TRP A 4 -3.26 -25.54 16.55
N GLN A 5 -3.57 -25.11 17.78
CA GLN A 5 -4.55 -25.79 18.65
C GLN A 5 -5.96 -25.58 18.13
N LYS A 6 -6.27 -24.36 17.66
CA LYS A 6 -7.54 -24.02 17.01
C LYS A 6 -7.77 -24.89 15.78
N LEU A 7 -6.80 -24.95 14.88
CA LEU A 7 -6.87 -25.77 13.65
C LEU A 7 -6.95 -27.28 13.94
N LYS A 8 -6.26 -27.76 14.98
CA LYS A 8 -6.36 -29.17 15.41
C LYS A 8 -7.77 -29.52 15.91
N LYS A 9 -8.40 -28.62 16.68
CA LYS A 9 -9.74 -28.84 17.24
C LYS A 9 -10.86 -28.59 16.22
N HIS A 10 -10.61 -27.70 15.26
CA HIS A 10 -11.57 -27.23 14.25
C HIS A 10 -11.00 -27.37 12.84
N PRO A 11 -10.90 -28.59 12.29
CA PRO A 11 -10.34 -28.83 10.96
C PRO A 11 -11.09 -28.12 9.82
N GLU A 12 -12.37 -27.80 10.00
CA GLU A 12 -13.17 -27.03 9.04
C GLU A 12 -12.56 -25.66 8.72
N LEU A 13 -11.77 -25.09 9.64
CA LEU A 13 -11.13 -23.79 9.48
C LEU A 13 -9.99 -23.79 8.46
N TRP A 14 -9.41 -24.95 8.13
CA TRP A 14 -8.32 -25.06 7.14
C TRP A 14 -8.67 -24.41 5.80
N THR A 15 -9.95 -24.46 5.42
CA THR A 15 -10.47 -23.84 4.19
C THR A 15 -10.13 -22.36 4.09
N ARG A 16 -10.19 -21.61 5.19
CA ARG A 16 -9.86 -20.17 5.25
C ARG A 16 -8.36 -19.92 5.08
N TYR A 17 -7.53 -20.78 5.66
CA TYR A 17 -6.07 -20.65 5.61
C TYR A 17 -5.52 -20.99 4.23
N PHE A 18 -6.12 -21.97 3.53
CA PHE A 18 -5.76 -22.32 2.16
C PHE A 18 -6.15 -21.26 1.12
N VAL A 19 -6.95 -20.24 1.48
CA VAL A 19 -7.20 -19.09 0.60
C VAL A 19 -5.89 -18.36 0.29
N ARG A 20 -4.97 -18.24 1.26
CA ARG A 20 -3.66 -17.60 1.08
C ARG A 20 -2.88 -18.24 -0.07
N GLU A 21 -2.70 -19.55 -0.04
CA GLU A 21 -1.98 -20.28 -1.08
C GLU A 21 -2.57 -20.04 -2.47
N LYS A 22 -3.90 -20.11 -2.57
CA LYS A 22 -4.63 -19.92 -3.83
C LYS A 22 -4.52 -18.49 -4.35
N VAL A 23 -4.64 -17.49 -3.48
CA VAL A 23 -4.49 -16.07 -3.84
C VAL A 23 -3.07 -15.78 -4.32
N LEU A 24 -2.05 -16.23 -3.60
CA LEU A 24 -0.65 -16.06 -4.02
C LEU A 24 -0.37 -16.75 -5.37
N THR A 25 -0.94 -17.93 -5.59
CA THR A 25 -0.85 -18.62 -6.88
C THR A 25 -1.53 -17.83 -8.00
N ALA A 26 -2.71 -17.29 -7.75
CA ALA A 26 -3.45 -16.49 -8.72
C ALA A 26 -2.72 -15.19 -9.07
N ILE A 27 -2.16 -14.50 -8.08
CA ILE A 27 -1.34 -13.30 -8.28
C ILE A 27 -0.16 -13.61 -9.19
N ARG A 28 0.63 -14.65 -8.87
CA ARG A 28 1.77 -15.04 -9.71
C ARG A 28 1.36 -15.35 -11.15
N ARG A 29 0.29 -16.14 -11.34
CA ARG A 29 -0.22 -16.45 -12.69
C ARG A 29 -0.64 -15.20 -13.44
N PHE A 30 -1.36 -14.28 -12.80
CA PHE A 30 -1.80 -13.03 -13.42
C PHE A 30 -0.65 -12.24 -14.05
N PHE A 31 0.45 -12.10 -13.32
CA PHE A 31 1.64 -11.34 -13.74
C PHE A 31 2.51 -12.13 -14.72
N LEU A 32 2.75 -13.41 -14.48
CA LEU A 32 3.54 -14.26 -15.37
C LEU A 32 2.89 -14.42 -16.75
N ASP A 33 1.56 -14.57 -16.81
CA ASP A 33 0.80 -14.62 -18.07
C ASP A 33 0.86 -13.28 -18.84
N ARG A 34 1.26 -12.19 -18.18
CA ARG A 34 1.47 -10.83 -18.74
C ARG A 34 2.94 -10.47 -18.92
N ALA A 35 3.82 -11.47 -18.86
CA ALA A 35 5.27 -11.32 -19.04
C ALA A 35 5.95 -10.35 -18.04
N PHE A 36 5.43 -10.23 -16.82
CA PHE A 36 6.15 -9.58 -15.73
C PHE A 36 7.20 -10.55 -15.16
N HIS A 37 8.33 -10.00 -14.71
CA HIS A 37 9.36 -10.74 -13.99
C HIS A 37 9.10 -10.73 -12.48
N GLU A 38 9.04 -11.90 -11.85
CA GLU A 38 9.04 -12.01 -10.38
C GLU A 38 10.47 -11.76 -9.87
N ILE A 39 10.62 -10.85 -8.91
CA ILE A 39 11.91 -10.52 -8.29
C ILE A 39 11.88 -10.76 -6.78
N GLU A 40 13.05 -10.96 -6.19
CA GLU A 40 13.25 -11.03 -4.74
C GLU A 40 14.19 -9.89 -4.30
N ALA A 41 13.75 -9.12 -3.30
CA ALA A 41 14.55 -8.09 -2.67
C ALA A 41 15.10 -8.57 -1.31
N PRO A 42 16.23 -8.02 -0.83
CA PRO A 42 16.79 -8.38 0.48
C PRO A 42 15.84 -8.08 1.64
N TYR A 43 15.82 -8.96 2.65
CA TYR A 43 15.10 -8.72 3.92
C TYR A 43 15.94 -8.04 5.00
N LEU A 44 17.25 -7.90 4.78
CA LEU A 44 18.17 -7.21 5.69
C LEU A 44 19.07 -6.32 4.86
N THR A 45 19.10 -5.03 5.18
CA THR A 45 19.86 -4.02 4.44
C THR A 45 20.60 -3.08 5.41
N PRO A 46 21.80 -2.58 5.07
CA PRO A 46 22.52 -1.60 5.89
C PRO A 46 21.91 -0.19 5.80
N GLU A 47 21.09 0.07 4.78
CA GLU A 47 20.55 1.39 4.46
C GLU A 47 19.10 1.28 3.98
N LEU A 48 18.33 2.35 4.18
CA LEU A 48 16.92 2.42 3.82
C LEU A 48 16.56 3.82 3.28
N PRO A 49 15.51 3.95 2.46
CA PRO A 49 14.85 5.23 2.23
C PRO A 49 14.38 5.83 3.57
N PRO A 50 14.63 7.13 3.84
CA PRO A 50 14.13 7.78 5.03
C PRO A 50 12.64 8.08 4.84
N GLU A 51 11.77 7.30 5.48
CA GLU A 51 10.31 7.53 5.48
C GLU A 51 9.86 7.90 6.90
N SER A 52 9.42 9.14 7.13
CA SER A 52 9.04 9.65 8.45
C SER A 52 7.70 9.14 8.95
N TYR A 53 6.85 8.58 8.10
CA TYR A 53 5.58 7.96 8.48
C TYR A 53 5.74 6.51 8.95
N LEU A 54 6.86 5.83 8.65
CA LEU A 54 7.13 4.45 9.09
C LEU A 54 8.19 4.38 10.18
N GLU A 55 8.11 3.36 11.04
CA GLU A 55 9.20 3.01 11.95
C GLU A 55 9.78 1.65 11.55
N VAL A 56 11.10 1.55 11.63
CA VAL A 56 11.86 0.39 11.11
C VAL A 56 12.28 -0.52 12.25
N PHE A 57 12.46 -1.81 11.97
CA PHE A 57 13.19 -2.68 12.89
C PHE A 57 14.70 -2.54 12.64
N GLU A 58 15.47 -2.38 13.70
CA GLU A 58 16.93 -2.44 13.69
C GLU A 58 17.42 -3.74 14.32
N THR A 59 18.47 -4.32 13.74
CA THR A 59 19.18 -5.48 14.27
C THR A 59 20.69 -5.36 14.02
N THR A 60 21.45 -6.34 14.51
CA THR A 60 22.91 -6.41 14.33
C THR A 60 23.30 -7.69 13.59
N LEU A 61 23.88 -7.52 12.40
CA LEU A 61 24.56 -8.58 11.66
C LEU A 61 25.97 -8.76 12.20
N LEU A 62 26.34 -10.00 12.55
CA LEU A 62 27.72 -10.33 12.91
C LEU A 62 28.43 -10.97 11.72
N THR A 63 29.55 -10.39 11.31
CA THR A 63 30.44 -11.00 10.32
C THR A 63 31.11 -12.26 10.87
N ARG A 64 31.85 -12.99 10.01
CA ARG A 64 32.59 -14.20 10.40
C ARG A 64 33.59 -13.95 11.54
N ASP A 65 34.22 -12.78 11.56
CA ASP A 65 35.14 -12.31 12.61
C ASP A 65 34.40 -11.64 13.79
N ARG A 66 33.08 -11.81 13.90
CA ARG A 66 32.22 -11.30 14.98
C ARG A 66 32.18 -9.76 15.05
N LYS A 67 32.51 -9.07 13.96
CA LYS A 67 32.36 -7.62 13.86
C LYS A 67 30.87 -7.28 13.70
N PRO A 68 30.31 -6.40 14.55
CA PRO A 68 28.92 -5.99 14.44
C PRO A 68 28.73 -4.97 13.30
N LEU A 69 27.68 -5.18 12.52
CA LEU A 69 27.18 -4.27 11.49
C LEU A 69 25.70 -4.01 11.79
N ARG A 70 25.28 -2.74 11.73
CA ARG A 70 23.85 -2.40 11.81
C ARG A 70 23.14 -2.92 10.57
N ALA A 71 21.95 -3.46 10.76
CA ALA A 71 21.10 -3.93 9.68
C ALA A 71 19.65 -3.61 10.01
N PHE A 72 18.85 -3.39 8.99
CA PHE A 72 17.46 -2.97 9.12
C PHE A 72 16.56 -3.87 8.29
N LEU A 73 15.34 -4.10 8.77
CA LEU A 73 14.31 -4.77 8.00
C LEU A 73 13.59 -3.72 7.14
N PRO A 74 13.54 -3.89 5.81
CA PRO A 74 12.88 -2.94 4.93
C PRO A 74 11.36 -2.96 5.09
N THR A 75 10.76 -1.79 4.87
CA THR A 75 9.31 -1.56 4.87
C THR A 75 8.66 -1.89 3.53
N SER A 76 9.45 -1.91 2.46
CA SER A 76 9.04 -2.17 1.07
C SER A 76 10.25 -2.62 0.21
N PRO A 77 10.04 -3.43 -0.85
CA PRO A 77 11.04 -3.72 -1.88
C PRO A 77 11.25 -2.59 -2.90
N GLU A 78 10.43 -1.53 -2.87
CA GLU A 78 10.42 -0.40 -3.79
C GLU A 78 11.80 0.11 -4.24
N PRO A 79 12.74 0.47 -3.34
CA PRO A 79 14.03 1.01 -3.76
C PRO A 79 14.82 0.02 -4.62
N PHE A 80 14.73 -1.27 -4.32
CA PHE A 80 15.38 -2.33 -5.10
C PHE A 80 14.72 -2.51 -6.46
N ILE A 81 13.39 -2.48 -6.51
CA ILE A 81 12.65 -2.58 -7.77
C ILE A 81 12.99 -1.39 -8.68
N LYS A 82 13.00 -0.17 -8.15
CA LYS A 82 13.34 1.02 -8.94
C LYS A 82 14.77 0.96 -9.51
N LYS A 83 15.74 0.44 -8.75
CA LYS A 83 17.10 0.16 -9.26
C LYS A 83 17.07 -0.86 -10.41
N LEU A 84 16.24 -1.91 -10.34
CA LEU A 84 16.07 -2.88 -11.43
C LEU A 84 15.38 -2.28 -12.66
N LEU A 85 14.43 -1.35 -12.48
CA LEU A 85 13.82 -0.61 -13.59
C LEU A 85 14.85 0.24 -14.34
N VAL A 86 15.74 0.92 -13.62
CA VAL A 86 16.90 1.62 -14.20
C VAL A 86 17.82 0.65 -14.95
N ALA A 87 18.05 -0.54 -14.40
CA ALA A 87 18.84 -1.59 -15.05
C ALA A 87 18.16 -2.22 -16.29
N GLY A 88 16.89 -1.89 -16.56
CA GLY A 88 16.18 -2.34 -17.76
C GLY A 88 15.45 -3.68 -17.64
N ILE A 89 15.06 -4.10 -16.42
CA ILE A 89 14.32 -5.36 -16.22
C ILE A 89 12.96 -5.41 -16.95
N GLY A 90 12.36 -4.25 -17.27
CA GLY A 90 11.01 -4.17 -17.81
C GLY A 90 9.94 -4.24 -16.72
N ASN A 91 8.79 -4.83 -17.03
CA ASN A 91 7.70 -4.99 -16.06
C ASN A 91 8.07 -6.06 -15.03
N CYS A 92 7.91 -5.78 -13.75
CA CYS A 92 8.26 -6.71 -12.68
C CYS A 92 7.34 -6.61 -11.48
N PHE A 93 7.33 -7.66 -10.65
CA PHE A 93 6.58 -7.70 -9.41
C PHE A 93 7.35 -8.46 -8.33
N SER A 94 7.01 -8.23 -7.06
CA SER A 94 7.52 -8.97 -5.92
C SER A 94 6.40 -9.25 -4.93
N ILE A 95 6.52 -10.36 -4.20
CA ILE A 95 5.60 -10.71 -3.11
C ILE A 95 6.37 -10.97 -1.80
N PRO A 96 7.09 -9.96 -1.25
CA PRO A 96 7.92 -10.16 -0.08
C PRO A 96 7.13 -10.03 1.23
N LYS A 97 7.81 -10.33 2.33
CA LYS A 97 7.46 -9.78 3.64
C LYS A 97 7.91 -8.33 3.79
N SER A 98 7.09 -7.54 4.47
CA SER A 98 7.42 -6.19 4.94
C SER A 98 7.28 -6.10 6.45
N PHE A 99 8.07 -5.21 7.05
CA PHE A 99 8.17 -5.07 8.50
C PHE A 99 7.97 -3.62 8.96
N ARG A 100 7.12 -3.40 9.96
CA ARG A 100 6.84 -2.06 10.51
C ARG A 100 6.84 -2.06 12.05
N ASN A 101 7.77 -1.32 12.65
CA ASN A 101 8.10 -1.36 14.08
C ASN A 101 7.33 -0.33 14.93
N THR A 102 6.02 -0.29 14.76
CA THR A 102 5.04 0.48 15.55
C THR A 102 3.61 -0.01 15.30
N GLU A 103 3.41 -0.82 14.26
CA GLU A 103 2.13 -1.45 13.96
C GLU A 103 1.88 -2.64 14.89
N ASN A 104 1.22 -2.37 16.01
CA ASN A 104 0.75 -3.42 16.90
C ASN A 104 -0.25 -4.35 16.20
N ARG A 105 -0.32 -5.59 16.69
CA ARG A 105 -1.33 -6.55 16.23
C ARG A 105 -2.73 -5.97 16.44
N SER A 106 -3.51 -5.91 15.37
CA SER A 106 -4.91 -5.51 15.39
C SER A 106 -5.70 -6.40 14.43
N LYS A 107 -6.99 -6.10 14.23
CA LYS A 107 -7.82 -6.84 13.27
C LYS A 107 -7.26 -6.81 11.84
N THR A 108 -6.51 -5.77 11.48
CA THR A 108 -6.05 -5.52 10.11
C THR A 108 -4.55 -5.25 9.99
N HIS A 109 -3.80 -5.33 11.09
CA HIS A 109 -2.36 -5.05 11.14
C HIS A 109 -1.61 -6.17 11.85
N ASN A 110 -0.42 -6.47 11.33
CA ASN A 110 0.57 -7.34 11.94
C ASN A 110 1.97 -6.78 11.67
N PRO A 111 2.93 -6.80 12.61
CA PRO A 111 4.25 -6.19 12.41
C PRO A 111 5.04 -6.75 11.22
N GLU A 112 4.79 -8.02 10.88
CA GLU A 112 5.26 -8.67 9.65
C GLU A 112 4.04 -9.01 8.79
N PHE A 113 4.01 -8.54 7.56
CA PHE A 113 2.89 -8.78 6.64
C PHE A 113 3.39 -9.02 5.22
N THR A 114 2.54 -9.62 4.39
CA THR A 114 2.84 -9.89 2.99
C THR A 114 2.35 -8.71 2.15
N ILE A 115 3.22 -8.17 1.30
CA ILE A 115 2.83 -7.20 0.28
C ILE A 115 3.04 -7.78 -1.11
N LEU A 116 2.29 -7.26 -2.07
CA LEU A 116 2.53 -7.42 -3.49
C LEU A 116 2.90 -6.04 -4.01
N GLU A 117 4.08 -5.90 -4.60
CA GLU A 117 4.41 -4.71 -5.37
C GLU A 117 4.61 -5.06 -6.83
N TRP A 118 4.10 -4.24 -7.74
CA TRP A 118 4.43 -4.35 -9.16
C TRP A 118 4.65 -3.01 -9.79
N TYR A 119 5.50 -3.00 -10.81
CA TYR A 119 5.88 -1.82 -11.54
C TYR A 119 5.78 -2.10 -13.04
N ARG A 120 5.18 -1.14 -13.75
CA ARG A 120 5.01 -1.16 -15.19
C ARG A 120 5.82 -0.02 -15.80
N VAL A 121 6.71 -0.34 -16.75
CA VAL A 121 7.44 0.68 -17.51
C VAL A 121 6.54 1.31 -18.56
N GLN A 122 6.81 2.57 -18.91
CA GLN A 122 6.03 3.37 -19.84
C GLN A 122 4.54 3.50 -19.47
N ALA A 123 4.25 3.47 -18.16
CA ALA A 123 2.90 3.55 -17.61
C ALA A 123 2.76 4.72 -16.62
N ASP A 124 1.52 5.05 -16.30
CA ASP A 124 1.18 5.93 -15.19
C ASP A 124 0.14 5.29 -14.27
N TYR A 125 -0.22 5.99 -13.21
CA TYR A 125 -1.20 5.53 -12.23
C TYR A 125 -2.54 5.09 -12.84
N THR A 126 -2.96 5.58 -14.01
CA THR A 126 -4.21 5.14 -14.65
C THR A 126 -4.11 3.74 -15.27
N ASP A 127 -2.92 3.37 -15.77
CA ASP A 127 -2.65 2.00 -16.20
C ASP A 127 -2.67 1.04 -15.01
N ILE A 128 -2.13 1.49 -13.86
CA ILE A 128 -2.13 0.70 -12.63
C ILE A 128 -3.54 0.51 -12.07
N MET A 129 -4.44 1.52 -12.19
CA MET A 129 -5.86 1.35 -11.87
C MET A 129 -6.49 0.21 -12.67
N LYS A 130 -6.17 0.10 -13.96
CA LYS A 130 -6.66 -0.98 -14.83
C LYS A 130 -6.09 -2.34 -14.40
N ASP A 131 -4.81 -2.40 -14.04
CA ASP A 131 -4.20 -3.61 -13.50
C ASP A 131 -4.93 -4.09 -12.23
N CYS A 132 -5.29 -3.19 -11.31
CA CYS A 132 -6.09 -3.51 -10.12
C CYS A 132 -7.47 -4.10 -10.47
N GLU A 133 -8.20 -3.46 -11.38
CA GLU A 133 -9.51 -3.92 -11.86
C GLU A 133 -9.43 -5.34 -12.42
N GLU A 134 -8.43 -5.62 -13.27
CA GLU A 134 -8.23 -6.94 -13.88
C GLU A 134 -7.76 -8.00 -12.88
N LEU A 135 -6.82 -7.65 -11.99
CA LEU A 135 -6.23 -8.55 -11.00
C LEU A 135 -7.30 -9.10 -10.05
N LEU A 136 -8.17 -8.24 -9.52
CA LEU A 136 -9.19 -8.64 -8.57
C LEU A 136 -10.22 -9.61 -9.19
N VAL A 137 -10.64 -9.35 -10.43
CA VAL A 137 -11.53 -10.25 -11.17
C VAL A 137 -10.82 -11.57 -11.47
N PHE A 138 -9.53 -11.55 -11.83
CA PHE A 138 -8.75 -12.75 -12.08
C PHE A 138 -8.63 -13.63 -10.83
N ILE A 139 -8.27 -13.05 -9.69
CA ILE A 139 -8.15 -13.78 -8.41
C ILE A 139 -9.51 -14.37 -8.01
N ASN A 140 -10.59 -13.59 -8.03
CA ASN A 140 -11.92 -14.08 -7.68
C ASN A 140 -12.35 -15.25 -8.59
N THR A 141 -12.14 -15.10 -9.90
CA THR A 141 -12.40 -16.16 -10.88
C THR A 141 -11.57 -17.41 -10.61
N TYR A 142 -10.30 -17.26 -10.26
CA TYR A 142 -9.41 -18.36 -9.93
C TYR A 142 -9.91 -19.12 -8.70
N LEU A 143 -10.29 -18.40 -7.64
CA LEU A 143 -10.81 -19.00 -6.41
C LEU A 143 -12.11 -19.76 -6.64
N GLN A 144 -13.07 -19.17 -7.37
CA GLN A 144 -14.34 -19.83 -7.70
C GLN A 144 -14.14 -21.12 -8.49
N ARG A 145 -13.17 -21.17 -9.42
CA ARG A 145 -12.84 -22.41 -10.16
C ARG A 145 -12.34 -23.52 -9.26
N MET A 146 -11.75 -23.18 -8.11
CA MET A 146 -11.17 -24.14 -7.17
C MET A 146 -12.15 -24.59 -6.07
N THR A 147 -13.32 -23.93 -5.94
CA THR A 147 -14.32 -24.23 -4.90
C THR A 147 -15.66 -24.67 -5.46
N ASP A 148 -16.05 -24.19 -6.65
CA ASP A 148 -17.38 -24.42 -7.20
C ASP A 148 -17.41 -25.64 -8.12
N THR A 149 -18.03 -26.72 -7.64
CA THR A 149 -18.32 -27.93 -8.42
C THR A 149 -19.56 -27.78 -9.32
N GLN A 150 -20.36 -26.71 -9.16
CA GLN A 150 -21.67 -26.54 -9.80
C GLN A 150 -21.72 -25.54 -10.98
N ARG A 151 -20.58 -25.21 -11.59
CA ARG A 151 -20.44 -24.50 -12.89
C ARG A 151 -21.00 -23.06 -12.98
N THR A 152 -21.71 -22.50 -12.01
CA THR A 152 -22.21 -21.11 -12.07
C THR A 152 -21.16 -20.10 -11.62
N LYS A 153 -20.16 -19.86 -12.48
CA LYS A 153 -19.12 -18.86 -12.24
C LYS A 153 -19.70 -17.44 -12.25
N ARG A 154 -19.39 -16.66 -11.23
CA ARG A 154 -19.74 -15.24 -11.13
C ARG A 154 -18.47 -14.42 -10.91
N PRO A 155 -17.65 -14.25 -11.96
CA PRO A 155 -16.28 -13.74 -11.84
C PRO A 155 -16.20 -12.35 -11.20
N THR A 156 -17.27 -11.56 -11.30
CA THR A 156 -17.37 -10.21 -10.77
C THR A 156 -18.19 -10.09 -9.49
N GLU A 157 -18.69 -11.19 -8.92
CA GLU A 157 -19.42 -11.17 -7.65
C GLU A 157 -18.54 -11.72 -6.54
N LEU A 158 -18.32 -10.90 -5.51
CA LEU A 158 -17.66 -11.27 -4.26
C LEU A 158 -18.67 -11.14 -3.13
N ILE A 159 -18.65 -12.08 -2.18
CA ILE A 159 -19.41 -11.98 -0.93
C ILE A 159 -18.43 -11.71 0.19
N TYR A 160 -18.70 -10.65 0.95
CA TYR A 160 -17.93 -10.30 2.15
C TYR A 160 -18.88 -9.85 3.25
N GLN A 161 -18.88 -10.57 4.37
CA GLN A 161 -19.67 -10.32 5.57
C GLN A 161 -21.17 -10.18 5.26
N GLY A 162 -21.67 -11.09 4.41
CA GLY A 162 -23.06 -11.11 3.95
C GLY A 162 -23.42 -10.03 2.91
N LYS A 163 -22.48 -9.16 2.54
CA LYS A 163 -22.68 -8.15 1.49
C LYS A 163 -22.17 -8.66 0.15
N LYS A 164 -22.89 -8.29 -0.90
CA LYS A 164 -22.47 -8.52 -2.28
C LYS A 164 -21.65 -7.33 -2.78
N VAL A 165 -20.42 -7.59 -3.19
CA VAL A 165 -19.51 -6.64 -3.81
C VAL A 165 -19.42 -6.92 -5.32
N ASN A 166 -19.68 -5.91 -6.14
CA ASN A 166 -19.54 -5.98 -7.58
C ASN A 166 -18.12 -5.56 -8.01
N LEU A 167 -17.29 -6.51 -8.41
CA LEU A 167 -15.93 -6.27 -8.89
C LEU A 167 -15.87 -5.83 -10.37
N ALA A 168 -17.01 -5.77 -11.08
CA ALA A 168 -17.01 -5.40 -12.49
C ALA A 168 -16.52 -3.96 -12.70
N ALA A 169 -15.58 -3.80 -13.63
CA ALA A 169 -15.13 -2.52 -14.13
C ALA A 169 -16.26 -1.76 -14.88
N PRO A 170 -16.17 -0.42 -15.00
CA PRO A 170 -15.19 0.44 -14.32
C PRO A 170 -15.51 0.55 -12.84
N TRP A 171 -14.49 0.63 -11.98
CA TRP A 171 -14.68 0.93 -10.55
C TRP A 171 -15.12 2.38 -10.33
N GLU A 172 -15.68 2.68 -9.16
CA GLU A 172 -15.92 4.09 -8.79
C GLU A 172 -14.56 4.79 -8.71
N ARG A 173 -14.46 6.01 -9.26
CA ARG A 173 -13.26 6.84 -9.17
C ARG A 173 -13.65 8.20 -8.62
N ILE A 174 -13.04 8.62 -7.53
CA ILE A 174 -13.30 9.90 -6.88
C ILE A 174 -11.98 10.59 -6.55
N SER A 175 -11.82 11.87 -6.89
CA SER A 175 -10.61 12.58 -6.46
C SER A 175 -10.64 12.85 -4.96
N VAL A 176 -9.50 12.99 -4.29
CA VAL A 176 -9.45 13.38 -2.87
C VAL A 176 -10.20 14.69 -2.66
N SER A 177 -10.03 15.67 -3.55
CA SER A 177 -10.77 16.94 -3.50
C SER A 177 -12.30 16.74 -3.58
N GLU A 178 -12.76 15.88 -4.48
CA GLU A 178 -14.19 15.56 -4.59
C GLU A 178 -14.70 14.81 -3.36
N ALA A 179 -13.91 13.89 -2.80
CA ALA A 179 -14.26 13.15 -1.59
C ALA A 179 -14.41 14.07 -0.37
N PHE A 180 -13.49 15.03 -0.20
CA PHE A 180 -13.58 16.05 0.85
C PHE A 180 -14.82 16.95 0.66
N SER A 181 -15.12 17.35 -0.57
CA SER A 181 -16.31 18.14 -0.87
C SER A 181 -17.60 17.34 -0.57
N ARG A 182 -17.68 16.11 -1.06
CA ARG A 182 -18.88 15.26 -1.00
C ARG A 182 -19.18 14.73 0.40
N TYR A 183 -18.17 14.25 1.12
CA TYR A 183 -18.37 13.54 2.39
C TYR A 183 -18.04 14.36 3.62
N ALA A 184 -17.12 15.34 3.49
CA ALA A 184 -16.72 16.21 4.59
C ALA A 184 -17.21 17.66 4.44
N ALA A 185 -17.81 18.06 3.32
CA ALA A 185 -18.17 19.46 3.05
C ALA A 185 -16.98 20.43 3.22
N VAL A 186 -15.80 20.00 2.77
CA VAL A 186 -14.55 20.80 2.79
C VAL A 186 -14.07 21.04 1.36
N ASP A 187 -13.78 22.30 1.04
CA ASP A 187 -13.17 22.69 -0.23
C ASP A 187 -11.64 22.55 -0.16
N LEU A 188 -11.18 21.31 -0.32
CA LEU A 188 -9.76 20.95 -0.15
C LEU A 188 -8.79 21.79 -1.01
N PRO A 189 -9.03 22.06 -2.30
CA PRO A 189 -8.15 22.90 -3.12
C PRO A 189 -7.87 24.29 -2.54
N ASN A 190 -8.79 24.82 -1.71
CA ASN A 190 -8.66 26.12 -1.07
C ASN A 190 -8.22 26.05 0.40
N THR A 191 -8.01 24.85 0.95
CA THR A 191 -7.64 24.62 2.36
C THR A 191 -6.36 23.81 2.54
N LEU A 192 -5.47 23.79 1.54
CA LEU A 192 -4.17 23.08 1.57
C LEU A 192 -3.13 23.64 2.55
N THR A 193 -3.51 24.60 3.41
CA THR A 193 -2.63 25.19 4.43
C THR A 193 -3.30 25.12 5.80
N LEU A 194 -2.49 24.97 6.85
CA LEU A 194 -2.98 24.77 8.22
C LEU A 194 -3.91 25.91 8.68
N ASP A 195 -3.56 27.15 8.38
CA ASP A 195 -4.34 28.35 8.73
C ASP A 195 -5.77 28.33 8.14
N LYS A 196 -5.96 27.63 7.03
CA LYS A 196 -7.26 27.51 6.35
C LYS A 196 -8.03 26.27 6.78
N LEU A 197 -7.35 25.15 7.05
CA LEU A 197 -8.01 23.91 7.45
C LEU A 197 -8.39 23.89 8.94
N ALA A 198 -7.56 24.46 9.81
CA ALA A 198 -7.75 24.43 11.26
C ALA A 198 -9.11 24.98 11.73
N PRO A 199 -9.59 26.16 11.25
CA PRO A 199 -10.91 26.67 11.64
C PRO A 199 -12.06 25.73 11.24
N ILE A 200 -11.92 25.03 10.10
CA ILE A 200 -12.92 24.08 9.61
C ILE A 200 -12.91 22.82 10.45
N ALA A 201 -11.73 22.28 10.75
CA ALA A 201 -11.55 21.11 11.61
C ALA A 201 -12.13 21.36 13.02
N GLN A 202 -11.82 22.53 13.60
CA GLN A 202 -12.34 22.93 14.92
C GLN A 202 -13.87 23.04 14.92
N LYS A 203 -14.46 23.67 13.89
CA LYS A 203 -15.93 23.77 13.76
C LYS A 203 -16.61 22.41 13.63
N LYS A 204 -15.92 21.43 13.07
CA LYS A 204 -16.38 20.03 12.95
C LYS A 204 -16.22 19.22 14.25
N GLY A 205 -15.52 19.77 15.25
CA GLY A 205 -15.30 19.11 16.54
C GLY A 205 -14.03 18.26 16.60
N TYR A 206 -13.11 18.39 15.64
CA TYR A 206 -11.79 17.78 15.74
C TYR A 206 -10.88 18.57 16.67
N THR A 207 -9.97 17.86 17.34
CA THR A 207 -8.94 18.48 18.18
C THR A 207 -7.91 19.14 17.25
N VAL A 208 -7.61 20.40 17.54
CA VAL A 208 -6.52 21.14 16.90
C VAL A 208 -5.54 21.54 18.01
N GLY A 209 -4.43 20.81 18.09
CA GLY A 209 -3.32 21.09 19.00
C GLY A 209 -2.47 22.28 18.54
N PRO A 210 -1.64 22.83 19.46
CA PRO A 210 -0.77 23.97 19.15
C PRO A 210 0.35 23.63 18.16
N ASP A 211 0.75 22.36 18.09
CA ASP A 211 1.83 21.85 17.24
C ASP A 211 1.30 20.96 16.10
N ASP A 212 -0.03 20.91 15.90
CA ASP A 212 -0.65 20.08 14.87
C ASP A 212 -0.26 20.59 13.49
N MET A 213 0.14 19.66 12.63
CA MET A 213 0.44 19.93 11.23
C MET A 213 -0.83 19.82 10.37
N TRP A 214 -0.79 20.39 9.17
CA TRP A 214 -1.92 20.31 8.23
C TRP A 214 -2.31 18.86 7.92
N GLU A 215 -1.30 18.00 7.79
CA GLU A 215 -1.40 16.56 7.53
C GLU A 215 -2.20 15.84 8.62
N GLU A 216 -2.04 16.23 9.88
CA GLU A 216 -2.74 15.62 11.01
C GLU A 216 -4.25 15.94 10.94
N LEU A 217 -4.60 17.18 10.63
CA LEU A 217 -6.00 17.58 10.46
C LEU A 217 -6.63 16.95 9.21
N PHE A 218 -5.86 16.86 8.12
CA PHE A 218 -6.26 16.15 6.91
C PHE A 218 -6.61 14.69 7.23
N HIS A 219 -5.73 13.97 7.94
CA HIS A 219 -5.95 12.58 8.32
C HIS A 219 -7.14 12.41 9.26
N GLN A 220 -7.30 13.29 10.26
CA GLN A 220 -8.47 13.25 11.14
C GLN A 220 -9.78 13.32 10.34
N ILE A 221 -9.90 14.26 9.40
CA ILE A 221 -11.10 14.40 8.57
C ILE A 221 -11.25 13.19 7.63
N PHE A 222 -10.18 12.78 6.97
CA PHE A 222 -10.19 11.68 6.01
C PHE A 222 -10.65 10.36 6.64
N LEU A 223 -10.03 9.96 7.75
CA LEU A 223 -10.31 8.68 8.42
C LEU A 223 -11.72 8.63 9.03
N ASN A 224 -12.25 9.76 9.51
CA ASN A 224 -13.54 9.79 10.19
C ASN A 224 -14.73 10.02 9.24
N GLU A 225 -14.57 10.83 8.19
CA GLU A 225 -15.68 11.24 7.31
C GLU A 225 -15.64 10.61 5.92
N ILE A 226 -14.45 10.29 5.40
CA ILE A 226 -14.27 9.84 4.01
C ILE A 226 -14.07 8.33 3.93
N GLU A 227 -13.01 7.79 4.56
CA GLU A 227 -12.64 6.37 4.49
C GLU A 227 -13.83 5.41 4.76
N PRO A 228 -14.71 5.65 5.76
CA PRO A 228 -15.84 4.77 6.02
C PRO A 228 -16.86 4.67 4.87
N ARG A 229 -16.84 5.62 3.92
CA ARG A 229 -17.72 5.69 2.76
C ARG A 229 -17.17 4.98 1.53
N LEU A 230 -15.87 4.68 1.49
CA LEU A 230 -15.21 4.14 0.30
C LEU A 230 -15.46 2.63 0.14
N GLY A 231 -15.59 2.19 -1.11
CA GLY A 231 -15.65 0.77 -1.48
C GLY A 231 -16.94 0.04 -1.11
N ARG A 232 -18.04 0.74 -0.85
CA ARG A 232 -19.31 0.13 -0.38
C ARG A 232 -20.09 -0.51 -1.53
N GLY A 233 -20.20 -1.83 -1.56
CA GLY A 233 -20.90 -2.61 -2.59
C GLY A 233 -20.18 -2.68 -3.95
N LYS A 234 -19.22 -1.80 -4.21
CA LYS A 234 -18.36 -1.76 -5.38
C LYS A 234 -17.00 -1.17 -4.99
N PRO A 235 -15.87 -1.66 -5.52
CA PRO A 235 -14.57 -1.05 -5.23
C PRO A 235 -14.53 0.43 -5.65
N THR A 236 -13.83 1.23 -4.85
CA THR A 236 -13.62 2.66 -5.11
C THR A 236 -12.12 2.94 -5.17
N ILE A 237 -11.70 3.64 -6.22
CA ILE A 237 -10.38 4.25 -6.35
C ILE A 237 -10.52 5.71 -5.93
N ILE A 238 -9.74 6.12 -4.94
CA ILE A 238 -9.61 7.51 -4.54
C ILE A 238 -8.25 8.02 -5.03
N TYR A 239 -8.21 9.14 -5.75
CA TYR A 239 -7.02 9.56 -6.50
C TYR A 239 -6.74 11.07 -6.43
N ASP A 240 -5.58 11.49 -6.94
CA ASP A 240 -5.11 12.88 -6.93
C ASP A 240 -4.95 13.44 -5.50
N TYR A 241 -4.07 12.82 -4.72
CA TYR A 241 -3.74 13.26 -3.36
C TYR A 241 -3.00 14.60 -3.37
N PRO A 242 -3.18 15.45 -2.35
CA PRO A 242 -2.33 16.63 -2.14
C PRO A 242 -0.85 16.25 -2.17
N ALA A 243 0.00 17.10 -2.75
CA ALA A 243 1.42 16.78 -2.94
C ALA A 243 2.18 16.50 -1.63
N SER A 244 1.75 17.10 -0.51
CA SER A 244 2.29 16.80 0.83
C SER A 244 1.97 15.38 1.31
N GLN A 245 0.99 14.70 0.71
CA GLN A 245 0.58 13.33 1.01
C GLN A 245 1.12 12.32 -0.02
N ALA A 246 2.19 12.67 -0.74
CA ALA A 246 2.62 11.89 -1.91
C ALA A 246 4.15 11.90 -2.10
N ALA A 247 4.88 11.49 -1.06
CA ALA A 247 6.35 11.59 -0.93
C ALA A 247 7.16 10.92 -2.04
N LEU A 248 6.62 9.93 -2.76
CA LEU A 248 7.31 9.21 -3.85
C LEU A 248 6.59 9.34 -5.20
N SER A 249 5.49 10.09 -5.24
CA SER A 249 4.66 10.27 -6.43
C SER A 249 5.07 11.49 -7.25
N ARG A 250 4.92 11.37 -8.57
CA ARG A 250 5.00 12.48 -9.52
C ARG A 250 3.86 13.47 -9.26
N LYS A 251 4.21 14.76 -9.18
CA LYS A 251 3.22 15.85 -9.15
C LYS A 251 2.40 15.87 -10.44
N LYS A 252 1.11 16.15 -10.32
CA LYS A 252 0.21 16.20 -11.47
C LYS A 252 0.55 17.41 -12.35
N GLU A 253 0.73 17.17 -13.65
CA GLU A 253 1.16 18.22 -14.59
C GLU A 253 0.13 19.38 -14.67
N SER A 254 -1.16 19.06 -14.63
CA SER A 254 -2.23 20.06 -14.73
C SER A 254 -2.40 20.92 -13.46
N ASP A 255 -2.03 20.39 -12.29
CA ASP A 255 -2.10 21.10 -11.01
C ASP A 255 -1.07 20.52 -10.03
N PRO A 256 0.14 21.11 -9.93
CA PRO A 256 1.23 20.58 -9.10
C PRO A 256 0.97 20.58 -7.59
N ARG A 257 -0.16 21.15 -7.13
CA ARG A 257 -0.62 21.04 -5.73
C ARG A 257 -1.06 19.62 -5.38
N PHE A 258 -1.36 18.80 -6.40
CA PHE A 258 -1.73 17.40 -6.27
C PHE A 258 -0.70 16.50 -6.95
N ALA A 259 -0.74 15.22 -6.63
CA ALA A 259 0.14 14.20 -7.17
C ALA A 259 -0.66 13.06 -7.79
N GLU A 260 -0.07 12.40 -8.79
CA GLU A 260 -0.63 11.24 -9.46
C GLU A 260 -0.49 10.00 -8.56
N ARG A 261 -1.29 9.98 -7.50
CA ARG A 261 -1.39 8.92 -6.50
C ARG A 261 -2.84 8.45 -6.41
N PHE A 262 -3.05 7.16 -6.16
CA PHE A 262 -4.35 6.64 -5.79
C PHE A 262 -4.25 5.52 -4.76
N GLU A 263 -5.30 5.39 -3.95
CA GLU A 263 -5.55 4.23 -3.13
C GLU A 263 -6.83 3.55 -3.63
N PHE A 264 -6.99 2.25 -3.37
CA PHE A 264 -8.26 1.58 -3.65
C PHE A 264 -8.81 0.82 -2.44
N TYR A 265 -10.13 0.86 -2.33
CA TYR A 265 -10.89 0.40 -1.19
C TYR A 265 -11.95 -0.62 -1.59
N ILE A 266 -12.11 -1.65 -0.78
CA ILE A 266 -13.24 -2.58 -0.86
C ILE A 266 -13.83 -2.76 0.53
N GLU A 267 -15.12 -2.45 0.68
CA GLU A 267 -15.85 -2.50 1.96
C GLU A 267 -15.17 -1.73 3.10
N GLY A 268 -14.56 -0.58 2.77
CA GLY A 268 -13.84 0.27 3.73
C GLY A 268 -12.48 -0.27 4.15
N LEU A 269 -11.96 -1.32 3.49
CA LEU A 269 -10.58 -1.75 3.64
C LEU A 269 -9.74 -1.16 2.51
N GLU A 270 -8.75 -0.36 2.87
CA GLU A 270 -7.65 0.04 1.99
C GLU A 270 -6.83 -1.20 1.62
N LEU A 271 -6.70 -1.47 0.33
CA LEU A 271 -6.03 -2.66 -0.18
C LEU A 271 -4.72 -2.36 -0.93
N GLY A 272 -4.52 -1.13 -1.40
CA GLY A 272 -3.25 -0.74 -1.97
C GLY A 272 -3.14 0.74 -2.26
N ASP A 273 -1.89 1.20 -2.37
CA ASP A 273 -1.46 2.56 -2.62
C ASP A 273 -0.51 2.59 -3.80
N ALA A 274 -0.79 3.46 -4.76
CA ALA A 274 -0.22 3.48 -6.09
C ALA A 274 0.13 4.88 -6.54
N TYR A 275 1.13 5.00 -7.40
CA TYR A 275 1.47 6.29 -7.99
C TYR A 275 2.19 6.16 -9.32
N SER A 276 2.16 7.27 -10.07
CA SER A 276 3.14 7.51 -11.13
C SER A 276 4.47 7.84 -10.48
N GLU A 277 5.52 7.13 -10.89
CA GLU A 277 6.82 7.18 -10.21
C GLU A 277 7.52 8.53 -10.36
N LEU A 278 8.07 9.04 -9.25
CA LEU A 278 9.00 10.17 -9.27
C LEU A 278 10.36 9.70 -9.82
N THR A 279 10.71 10.19 -11.02
CA THR A 279 12.00 9.87 -11.68
C THR A 279 13.05 10.99 -11.52
N ASN A 280 12.66 12.16 -11.00
CA ASN A 280 13.56 13.29 -10.81
C ASN A 280 14.43 13.09 -9.56
N TRP A 281 15.71 12.75 -9.79
CA TRP A 281 16.66 12.48 -8.70
C TRP A 281 16.89 13.68 -7.77
N LYS A 282 16.81 14.93 -8.27
CA LYS A 282 17.03 16.13 -7.44
C LYS A 282 15.89 16.29 -6.44
N GLU A 283 14.66 16.18 -6.93
CA GLU A 283 13.46 16.24 -6.10
C GLU A 283 13.44 15.08 -5.10
N GLN A 284 13.80 13.87 -5.52
CA GLN A 284 13.90 12.72 -4.61
C GLN A 284 14.95 12.94 -3.52
N GLN A 285 16.09 13.54 -3.87
CA GLN A 285 17.15 13.87 -2.90
C GLN A 285 16.68 14.92 -1.89
N GLU A 286 16.01 15.99 -2.33
CA GLU A 286 15.43 17.02 -1.46
C GLU A 286 14.43 16.39 -0.47
N ARG A 287 13.52 15.54 -0.96
CA ARG A 287 12.55 14.81 -0.12
C ARG A 287 13.26 13.90 0.88
N PHE A 288 14.32 13.19 0.50
CA PHE A 288 15.10 12.37 1.44
C PHE A 288 15.73 13.19 2.56
N GLU A 289 16.19 14.41 2.27
CA GLU A 289 16.76 15.32 3.25
C GLU A 289 15.69 15.87 4.21
N GLU A 290 14.49 16.16 3.71
CA GLU A 290 13.33 16.57 4.52
C GLU A 290 12.86 15.44 5.44
N GLU A 291 12.64 14.24 4.89
CA GLU A 291 12.22 13.08 5.66
C GLU A 291 13.26 12.68 6.73
N THR A 292 14.55 12.81 6.44
CA THR A 292 15.61 12.56 7.43
C THR A 292 15.52 13.54 8.60
N LYS A 293 15.25 14.83 8.33
CA LYS A 293 15.05 15.84 9.40
C LYS A 293 13.81 15.51 10.21
N GLU A 294 12.73 15.11 9.55
CA GLU A 294 11.47 14.79 10.20
C GLU A 294 11.56 13.53 11.07
N ARG A 295 12.21 12.46 10.58
CA ARG A 295 12.53 11.28 11.40
C ARG A 295 13.28 11.64 12.68
N ARG A 296 14.25 12.55 12.61
CA ARG A 296 15.00 13.05 13.78
C ARG A 296 14.11 13.86 14.72
N ARG A 297 13.26 14.74 14.18
CA ARG A 297 12.29 15.52 14.96
C ARG A 297 11.34 14.61 15.76
N LEU A 298 10.88 13.53 15.12
CA LEU A 298 9.99 12.53 15.70
C LEU A 298 10.71 11.52 16.62
N GLY A 299 12.05 11.60 16.76
CA GLY A 299 12.82 10.68 17.60
C GLY A 299 12.85 9.24 17.10
N LYS A 300 12.64 9.01 15.79
CA LYS A 300 12.66 7.68 15.17
C LYS A 300 14.06 7.11 15.07
N ILE A 301 14.16 5.81 14.80
CA ILE A 301 15.45 5.13 14.61
C ILE A 301 16.22 5.77 13.45
N ASP A 302 17.41 6.29 13.73
CA ASP A 302 18.31 6.87 12.73
C ASP A 302 19.03 5.75 11.96
N HIS A 303 18.97 5.78 10.62
CA HIS A 303 19.60 4.79 9.76
C HIS A 303 20.33 5.48 8.59
N PRO A 304 21.34 4.82 7.99
CA PRO A 304 21.91 5.29 6.74
C PRO A 304 20.84 5.41 5.65
N VAL A 305 20.90 6.52 4.91
CA VAL A 305 20.04 6.79 3.75
C VAL A 305 20.58 6.06 2.54
N ASP A 306 19.73 5.34 1.81
CA ASP A 306 20.08 4.65 0.56
C ASP A 306 20.49 5.67 -0.53
N ARG A 307 21.80 5.93 -0.63
CA ARG A 307 22.36 6.85 -1.64
C ARG A 307 22.48 6.20 -3.01
N ASP A 308 22.65 4.87 -3.05
CA ASP A 308 22.69 4.10 -4.28
C ASP A 308 21.36 4.21 -5.06
N PHE A 309 20.22 4.34 -4.36
CA PHE A 309 18.93 4.62 -5.00
C PHE A 309 18.92 5.97 -5.73
N ILE A 310 19.50 7.02 -5.13
CA ILE A 310 19.62 8.33 -5.79
C ILE A 310 20.56 8.24 -7.01
N ASP A 311 21.64 7.48 -6.90
CA ASP A 311 22.58 7.28 -8.01
C ASP A 311 21.94 6.49 -9.16
N ALA A 312 21.08 5.51 -8.86
CA ALA A 312 20.27 4.83 -9.87
C ALA A 312 19.31 5.80 -10.57
N LEU A 313 18.63 6.69 -9.85
CA LEU A 313 17.78 7.71 -10.49
C LEU A 313 18.58 8.66 -11.39
N LYS A 314 19.81 9.04 -11.01
CA LYS A 314 20.71 9.84 -11.86
C LYS A 314 21.09 9.13 -13.16
N ALA A 315 21.20 7.80 -13.14
CA ALA A 315 21.46 7.01 -14.33
C ALA A 315 20.28 6.96 -15.31
N GLY A 316 19.08 7.38 -14.86
CA GLY A 316 17.89 7.55 -15.69
C GLY A 316 16.90 6.41 -15.51
N MET A 317 15.87 6.67 -14.71
CA MET A 317 14.74 5.76 -14.56
C MET A 317 13.71 6.01 -15.67
N PRO A 318 13.19 4.96 -16.35
CA PRO A 318 12.11 5.13 -17.32
C PRO A 318 10.84 5.63 -16.62
N LYS A 319 9.93 6.28 -17.37
CA LYS A 319 8.56 6.53 -16.89
C LYS A 319 7.98 5.19 -16.40
N ALA A 320 7.40 5.17 -15.21
CA ALA A 320 6.76 3.99 -14.66
C ALA A 320 5.57 4.36 -13.77
N GLY A 321 4.67 3.40 -13.60
CA GLY A 321 3.67 3.39 -12.53
C GLY A 321 3.94 2.19 -11.62
N GLY A 322 3.76 2.39 -10.32
CA GLY A 322 3.94 1.36 -9.30
C GLY A 322 2.80 1.37 -8.29
N ILE A 323 2.71 0.28 -7.53
CA ILE A 323 1.73 0.10 -6.46
C ILE A 323 2.21 -0.95 -5.48
N ALA A 324 1.84 -0.75 -4.21
CA ALA A 324 1.89 -1.75 -3.17
C ALA A 324 0.48 -2.18 -2.74
N VAL A 325 0.24 -3.49 -2.70
CA VAL A 325 -1.02 -4.10 -2.27
C VAL A 325 -0.80 -4.92 -0.99
N GLY A 326 -1.63 -4.66 0.02
CA GLY A 326 -1.68 -5.45 1.25
C GLY A 326 -2.29 -6.82 1.01
N VAL A 327 -1.45 -7.82 0.70
CA VAL A 327 -1.91 -9.17 0.34
C VAL A 327 -2.67 -9.83 1.48
N ASP A 328 -2.29 -9.57 2.73
CA ASP A 328 -2.97 -10.17 3.88
C ASP A 328 -4.40 -9.63 4.04
N ARG A 329 -4.63 -8.31 3.83
CA ARG A 329 -5.98 -7.71 3.80
C ARG A 329 -6.79 -8.22 2.61
N LEU A 330 -6.16 -8.40 1.45
CA LEU A 330 -6.79 -9.00 0.28
C LEU A 330 -7.24 -10.45 0.56
N ILE A 331 -6.42 -11.24 1.23
CA ILE A 331 -6.77 -12.61 1.65
C ILE A 331 -7.92 -12.59 2.66
N MET A 332 -7.93 -11.66 3.63
CA MET A 332 -9.05 -11.52 4.57
C MET A 332 -10.38 -11.33 3.84
N LEU A 333 -10.40 -10.40 2.88
CA LEU A 333 -11.57 -10.10 2.06
C LEU A 333 -12.06 -11.34 1.31
N LEU A 334 -11.15 -12.08 0.66
CA LEU A 334 -11.47 -13.26 -0.16
C LEU A 334 -11.77 -14.52 0.67
N ALA A 335 -11.30 -14.57 1.91
CA ALA A 335 -11.60 -15.64 2.87
C ALA A 335 -12.85 -15.35 3.72
N ASP A 336 -13.50 -14.21 3.48
CA ASP A 336 -14.66 -13.72 4.23
C ASP A 336 -14.44 -13.66 5.76
N VAL A 337 -13.31 -13.05 6.17
CA VAL A 337 -12.97 -12.84 7.59
C VAL A 337 -12.63 -11.39 7.91
N THR A 338 -12.88 -10.98 9.15
CA THR A 338 -12.67 -9.60 9.63
C THR A 338 -11.41 -9.42 10.47
N ASP A 339 -10.69 -10.51 10.76
CA ASP A 339 -9.44 -10.50 11.53
C ASP A 339 -8.33 -11.17 10.72
N ILE A 340 -7.22 -10.47 10.52
CA ILE A 340 -6.03 -10.93 9.80
C ILE A 340 -5.47 -12.23 10.39
N ALA A 341 -5.61 -12.40 11.70
CA ALA A 341 -5.16 -13.58 12.42
C ALA A 341 -5.92 -14.86 12.01
N ASP A 342 -7.11 -14.73 11.41
CA ASP A 342 -7.88 -15.89 10.93
C ASP A 342 -7.40 -16.43 9.57
N THR A 343 -6.38 -15.82 8.98
CA THR A 343 -5.73 -16.33 7.77
C THR A 343 -4.25 -16.61 7.97
N LEU A 344 -3.58 -15.92 8.92
CA LEU A 344 -2.17 -16.12 9.24
C LEU A 344 -1.97 -17.42 10.03
N PHE A 345 -1.07 -18.29 9.57
CA PHE A 345 -0.75 -19.54 10.28
C PHE A 345 -0.17 -19.29 11.68
N PHE A 346 0.63 -18.22 11.81
CA PHE A 346 1.30 -17.82 13.05
C PHE A 346 1.28 -16.29 13.15
N PRO A 347 0.13 -15.68 13.49
CA PRO A 347 0.01 -14.24 13.61
C PRO A 347 0.87 -13.72 14.75
#